data_AF-A0A699XDY2-F1
#
_entry.id   AF-A0A699XDY2-F1
#
_cell.length_a   1.000
_cell.length_b   1.000
_cell.length_c   1.000
_cell.angle_alpha   90.00
_cell.angle_beta   90.00
_cell.angle_gamma   90.00
#
_symmetry.space_group_name_H-M   'P 1'
#
loop_
_entity.id
_entity.type
_entity.pdbx_description
1 polymer ?
#
loop_
_entity_poly.entity_id
_entity_poly.type
_entity_poly.pdbx_seq_one_letter_code
_entity_poly.pdbx_strand_id
1 'polypeptide(L)'
;EIADSAFNPEGRTAEEILDEAERQIFQIAEARPKTGGPVGVNDLLTKAIDRIDTLFNLGEGITGLSTGYTDLDEKTSGLQPSDLI
;
A
#
# COMPACT_ATOMS: atom_id res chain seq x y z
N GLU A 1 -6.26 28.03 -6.20
CA GLU A 1 -7.30 28.32 -5.19
C GLU A 1 -6.76 28.90 -3.89
N ILE A 2 -6.12 28.15 -2.97
CA ILE A 2 -5.62 28.74 -1.70
C ILE A 2 -4.56 29.84 -1.94
N ALA A 3 -3.69 29.65 -2.93
CA ALA A 3 -2.73 30.69 -3.31
C ALA A 3 -3.43 31.92 -3.90
N ASP A 4 -4.46 31.74 -4.73
CA ASP A 4 -5.20 32.84 -5.35
C ASP A 4 -6.02 33.65 -4.33
N SER A 5 -6.60 32.99 -3.32
CA SER A 5 -7.30 33.65 -2.22
C SER A 5 -6.34 34.40 -1.28
N ALA A 6 -5.09 33.94 -1.14
CA ALA A 6 -4.06 34.68 -0.41
C ALA A 6 -3.58 35.94 -1.17
N PHE A 7 -3.58 35.92 -2.51
CA PHE A 7 -3.23 37.09 -3.34
C PHE A 7 -4.39 38.07 -3.51
N ASN A 8 -5.64 37.59 -3.52
CA ASN A 8 -6.86 38.39 -3.62
C ASN A 8 -7.83 38.04 -2.48
N PRO A 9 -7.68 38.66 -1.30
CA PRO A 9 -8.46 38.28 -0.12
C PRO A 9 -9.96 38.67 -0.18
N GLU A 10 -10.43 39.40 -1.20
CA GLU A 10 -11.84 39.80 -1.39
C GLU A 10 -12.53 40.38 -0.12
N GLY A 11 -11.76 40.99 0.79
CA GLY A 11 -12.26 41.54 2.06
C GLY A 11 -12.27 40.57 3.24
N ARG A 12 -11.83 39.32 3.05
CA ARG A 12 -11.61 38.33 4.11
C ARG A 12 -10.33 38.60 4.88
N THR A 13 -10.32 38.21 6.14
CA THR A 13 -9.12 38.33 6.99
C THR A 13 -8.12 37.20 6.70
N ALA A 14 -6.86 37.40 7.09
CA ALA A 14 -5.85 36.36 6.97
C ALA A 14 -6.21 35.09 7.77
N GLU A 15 -6.88 35.24 8.91
CA GLU A 15 -7.36 34.12 9.74
C GLU A 15 -8.42 33.30 8.99
N GLU A 16 -9.39 33.96 8.33
CA GLU A 16 -10.44 33.26 7.57
C GLU A 16 -9.92 32.51 6.34
N ILE A 17 -8.81 32.95 5.77
CA ILE A 17 -8.14 32.27 4.65
C ILE A 17 -7.33 31.09 5.17
N LEU A 18 -6.68 31.24 6.32
CA LEU A 18 -5.92 30.18 6.99
C LEU A 18 -6.84 29.04 7.44
N ASP A 19 -7.96 29.35 8.09
CA ASP A 19 -8.95 28.36 8.54
C ASP A 19 -9.52 27.54 7.37
N GLU A 20 -9.81 28.20 6.24
CA GLU A 20 -10.28 27.53 5.04
C GLU A 20 -9.22 26.60 4.45
N ALA A 21 -7.96 27.05 4.41
CA ALA A 21 -6.84 26.26 3.95
C ALA A 21 -6.60 25.03 4.84
N GLU A 22 -6.66 25.19 6.17
CA GLU A 22 -6.56 24.09 7.13
C GLU A 22 -7.68 23.07 6.92
N ARG A 23 -8.92 23.53 6.77
CA ARG A 23 -10.07 22.64 6.50
C ARG A 23 -9.86 21.80 5.25
N GLN A 24 -9.36 22.40 4.16
CA GLN A 24 -9.08 21.68 2.93
C GLN A 24 -7.94 20.66 3.09
N ILE A 25 -6.88 21.03 3.82
CA ILE A 25 -5.77 20.11 4.13
C ILE A 25 -6.25 18.92 4.96
N PHE A 26 -7.09 19.15 5.97
CA PHE A 26 -7.68 18.08 6.78
C PHE A 26 -8.56 17.15 5.95
N GLN A 27 -9.39 17.69 5.06
CA GLN A 27 -10.20 16.88 4.14
C GLN A 27 -9.33 15.99 3.23
N ILE A 28 -8.21 16.52 2.73
CA ILE A 28 -7.26 15.74 1.93
C ILE A 28 -6.58 14.65 2.78
N ALA A 29 -6.23 14.96 4.03
CA ALA A 29 -5.61 14.01 4.95
C ALA A 29 -6.55 12.86 5.32
N GLU A 30 -7.85 13.13 5.52
CA GLU A 30 -8.88 12.11 5.77
C GLU A 30 -9.27 11.33 4.51
N ALA A 31 -9.24 11.98 3.33
CA ALA A 31 -9.55 11.34 2.06
C ALA A 31 -8.46 10.37 1.57
N ARG A 32 -7.26 10.40 2.18
CA ARG A 32 -6.26 9.35 1.92
C ARG A 32 -6.84 8.02 2.39
N PRO A 33 -6.95 7.00 1.50
CA PRO A 33 -7.32 5.66 1.93
C PRO A 33 -6.37 5.28 3.07
N LYS A 34 -6.93 4.80 4.19
CA LYS A 34 -6.17 4.16 5.28
C LYS A 34 -5.54 2.88 4.74
N THR A 35 -4.55 3.05 3.88
CA THR A 35 -3.80 1.97 3.26
C THR A 35 -2.90 1.43 4.36
N GLY A 36 -3.20 0.23 4.86
CA GLY A 36 -2.46 -0.38 5.97
C GLY A 36 -3.07 -0.21 7.37
N GLY A 37 -4.40 -0.14 7.48
CA GLY A 37 -5.08 -0.29 8.79
C GLY A 37 -4.98 -1.72 9.36
N PRO A 38 -5.37 -1.93 10.64
CA PRO A 38 -5.42 -3.26 11.24
C PRO A 38 -6.30 -4.19 10.40
N VAL A 39 -5.77 -5.36 10.05
CA VAL A 39 -6.50 -6.42 9.36
C VAL A 39 -6.97 -7.46 10.37
N GLY A 40 -8.18 -7.99 10.16
CA GLY A 40 -8.70 -9.08 10.98
C GLY A 40 -7.83 -10.33 10.82
N VAL A 41 -7.58 -11.05 11.94
CA VAL A 41 -6.77 -12.28 11.91
C VAL A 41 -7.38 -13.34 11.00
N ASN A 42 -8.72 -13.45 10.97
CA ASN A 42 -9.42 -14.39 10.09
C ASN A 42 -9.17 -14.07 8.61
N ASP A 43 -9.21 -12.80 8.21
CA ASP A 43 -8.96 -12.39 6.82
C ASP A 43 -7.52 -12.70 6.40
N LEU A 44 -6.56 -12.57 7.33
CA LEU A 44 -5.17 -12.95 7.10
C LEU A 44 -5.01 -14.48 6.97
N LEU A 45 -5.70 -15.24 7.82
CA LEU A 45 -5.65 -16.69 7.80
C LEU A 45 -6.24 -17.27 6.52
N THR A 46 -7.37 -16.74 6.04
CA THR A 46 -7.96 -17.13 4.75
C THR A 46 -6.97 -16.91 3.61
N LYS A 47 -6.34 -15.72 3.54
CA LYS A 47 -5.31 -15.44 2.52
C LYS A 47 -4.11 -16.38 2.59
N ALA A 48 -3.69 -16.76 3.81
CA ALA A 48 -2.59 -17.68 4.00
C ALA A 48 -2.93 -19.10 3.49
N ILE A 49 -4.14 -19.59 3.79
CA ILE A 49 -4.61 -20.89 3.31
C ILE A 49 -4.73 -20.88 1.78
N ASP A 50 -5.35 -19.85 1.19
CA ASP A 50 -5.46 -19.71 -0.27
C ASP A 50 -4.08 -19.72 -0.95
N ARG A 51 -3.08 -19.09 -0.30
CA ARG A 51 -1.70 -19.10 -0.79
C ARG A 51 -1.07 -20.50 -0.71
N ILE A 52 -1.28 -21.23 0.37
CA ILE A 52 -0.81 -22.62 0.52
C ILE A 52 -1.44 -23.51 -0.56
N ASP A 53 -2.75 -23.41 -0.78
CA ASP A 53 -3.45 -24.19 -1.80
C ASP A 53 -2.94 -23.87 -3.21
N THR A 54 -2.68 -22.59 -3.49
CA THR A 54 -2.08 -22.17 -4.77
C THR A 54 -0.71 -22.80 -4.97
N LEU A 55 0.15 -22.76 -3.93
CA LEU A 55 1.50 -23.34 -3.99
C LEU A 55 1.47 -24.86 -4.12
N PHE A 56 0.53 -25.53 -3.45
CA PHE A 56 0.37 -26.98 -3.55
C PHE A 56 -0.05 -27.40 -4.97
N ASN A 57 -0.97 -26.65 -5.59
CA ASN A 57 -1.47 -26.95 -6.94
C ASN A 57 -0.46 -26.63 -8.06
N LEU A 58 0.58 -25.81 -7.79
CA LEU A 58 1.62 -25.52 -8.78
C LEU A 58 2.48 -26.75 -9.12
N GLY A 59 2.51 -27.78 -8.27
CA GLY A 59 3.08 -29.10 -8.58
C GLY A 59 4.60 -29.18 -8.75
N GLU A 60 5.29 -28.04 -8.89
CA GLU A 60 6.74 -27.94 -9.03
C GLU A 60 7.37 -27.42 -7.73
N GLY A 61 8.57 -27.92 -7.38
CA GLY A 61 9.30 -27.52 -6.16
C GLY A 61 9.76 -26.06 -6.12
N ILE A 62 9.47 -25.29 -7.17
CA ILE A 62 9.79 -23.87 -7.31
C ILE A 62 8.51 -23.08 -7.08
N THR A 63 8.43 -22.39 -5.94
CA THR A 63 7.28 -21.58 -5.51
C THR A 63 7.42 -20.09 -5.90
N GLY A 64 8.65 -19.68 -6.24
CA GLY A 64 9.04 -18.35 -6.71
C GLY A 64 9.43 -18.33 -8.19
N LEU A 65 10.07 -17.24 -8.63
CA LEU A 65 10.61 -17.15 -9.99
C LEU A 65 11.90 -17.98 -10.11
N SER A 66 11.99 -18.87 -11.09
CA SER A 66 13.21 -19.63 -11.34
C SER A 66 14.37 -18.71 -11.73
N THR A 67 15.51 -18.90 -11.09
CA THR A 67 16.76 -18.20 -11.40
C THR A 67 17.47 -18.81 -12.61
N GLY A 68 17.05 -20.00 -13.05
CA GLY A 68 17.71 -20.79 -14.08
C GLY A 68 18.88 -21.64 -13.58
N TYR A 69 19.24 -21.53 -12.29
CA TYR A 69 20.25 -22.36 -11.62
C TYR A 69 19.56 -23.37 -10.70
N THR A 70 19.61 -24.66 -11.05
CA THR A 70 18.89 -25.73 -10.32
C THR A 70 19.26 -25.79 -8.85
N ASP A 71 20.54 -25.64 -8.53
CA ASP A 71 21.09 -25.65 -7.18
C ASP A 71 20.66 -24.45 -6.33
N LEU A 72 20.49 -23.28 -6.96
CA LEU A 72 19.96 -22.09 -6.28
C LEU A 72 18.45 -22.19 -6.09
N ASP A 73 17.73 -22.66 -7.10
CA ASP A 73 16.28 -22.85 -7.06
C ASP A 73 15.88 -23.94 -6.05
N GLU A 74 16.67 -25.01 -5.88
CA GLU A 74 16.44 -26.02 -4.83
C GLU A 74 16.62 -25.46 -3.42
N LYS A 75 17.55 -24.52 -3.23
CA LYS A 75 17.82 -23.91 -1.92
C LYS A 75 16.84 -22.81 -1.55
N THR A 76 16.32 -22.10 -2.54
CA THR A 76 15.47 -20.91 -2.35
C THR A 76 14.01 -21.14 -2.72
N SER A 77 13.71 -22.27 -3.36
CA SER A 77 12.43 -22.52 -4.04
C SER A 77 12.09 -21.43 -5.07
N GLY A 78 13.11 -20.79 -5.65
CA GLY A 78 12.99 -19.64 -6.56
C GLY A 78 12.86 -18.30 -5.83
N LEU A 79 13.00 -17.21 -6.58
CA LEU A 79 12.95 -15.84 -6.04
C LEU A 79 11.52 -15.48 -5.60
N GLN A 80 11.35 -15.20 -4.31
CA GLN A 80 10.04 -14.84 -3.75
C GLN A 80 9.76 -13.34 -3.92
N PRO A 81 8.51 -12.94 -4.23
CA PRO A 81 8.16 -11.55 -4.50
C PRO A 81 8.29 -10.61 -3.30
N SER A 82 8.45 -11.14 -2.09
CA SER A 82 8.59 -10.36 -0.84
C SER A 82 10.04 -10.19 -0.40
N ASP A 83 10.98 -10.87 -1.05
CA ASP A 83 12.39 -10.81 -0.69
C ASP A 83 13.08 -9.73 -1.53
N LEU A 84 13.84 -8.86 -0.86
CA LEU A 84 14.77 -7.96 -1.55
C LEU A 84 16.11 -8.68 -1.69
N ILE A 85 16.46 -9.02 -2.93
CA ILE A 85 17.65 -9.81 -3.29
C ILE A 85 18.58 -8.95 -4.13
#